data_AF-A0A7J7C4T6-F1
#
_entry.id   AF-A0A7J7C4T6-F1
#
_cell.length_a   1.000
_cell.length_b   1.000
_cell.length_c   1.000
_cell.angle_alpha   90.00
_cell.angle_beta   90.00
_cell.angle_gamma   90.00
#
_symmetry.space_group_name_H-M   'P 1'
#
loop_
_entity.id
_entity.type
_entity.pdbx_description
1 polymer ?
#
loop_
_entity_poly.entity_id
_entity_poly.type
_entity_poly.pdbx_seq_one_letter_code
_entity_poly.pdbx_strand_id
1 'polypeptide(L)'
;MGRGKFKGKPTGHRQFSTPEEMLSGSSSRPRTFKKDKAEFEAEKPREESEEESEEESDDEQNDKRKGTQGLIEIENPNLVKPKTMKAKDIGIGKTTELSRREREEIEKQKAHERYMRLQEQGKTEQARKDLDRLTRIRRQRAEAAKKRNEEKAGNNLLINFNCFAFRSTSNILC
;
A
#
# COMPACT_ATOMS: atom_id res chain seq x y z
N MET A 1 35.18 33.75 -17.31
CA MET A 1 34.74 33.28 -15.97
C MET A 1 34.93 31.78 -15.89
N GLY A 2 35.96 31.30 -15.18
CA GLY A 2 36.27 29.88 -15.08
C GLY A 2 35.25 29.15 -14.21
N ARG A 3 34.43 28.28 -14.81
CA ARG A 3 33.53 27.41 -14.04
C ARG A 3 34.35 26.25 -13.49
N GLY A 4 34.63 26.28 -12.19
CA GLY A 4 35.31 25.20 -11.49
C GLY A 4 34.59 23.87 -11.65
N LYS A 5 35.34 22.78 -11.84
CA LYS A 5 34.81 21.41 -11.85
C LYS A 5 34.35 21.05 -10.42
N PHE A 6 33.06 21.23 -10.15
CA PHE A 6 32.44 20.75 -8.92
C PHE A 6 32.44 19.21 -8.92
N LYS A 7 33.40 18.59 -8.22
CA LYS A 7 33.34 17.17 -7.89
C LYS A 7 32.33 17.02 -6.76
N GLY A 8 31.07 16.76 -7.13
CA GLY A 8 30.05 16.38 -6.15
C GLY A 8 30.56 15.16 -5.38
N LYS A 9 30.68 15.27 -4.06
CA LYS A 9 30.96 14.11 -3.21
C LYS A 9 29.85 13.08 -3.50
N PRO A 10 30.16 11.78 -3.62
CA PRO A 10 29.12 10.77 -3.74
C PRO A 10 28.23 10.90 -2.51
N THR A 11 27.04 11.44 -2.68
CA THR A 11 26.02 11.47 -1.64
C THR A 11 25.79 10.02 -1.26
N GLY A 12 26.26 9.64 -0.07
CA GLY A 12 26.20 8.27 0.41
C GLY A 12 24.81 7.71 0.14
N HIS A 13 24.74 6.57 -0.54
CA HIS A 13 23.48 5.96 -0.91
C HIS A 13 22.68 5.71 0.36
N ARG A 14 21.55 6.41 0.51
CA ARG A 14 20.67 6.22 1.66
C ARG A 14 19.94 4.89 1.46
N GLN A 15 20.29 3.89 2.24
CA GLN A 15 19.56 2.63 2.30
C GLN A 15 18.25 2.89 3.04
N PHE A 16 17.13 2.84 2.32
CA PHE A 16 15.81 2.84 2.94
C PHE A 16 15.39 1.37 3.10
N SER A 17 15.01 0.97 4.31
CA SER A 17 14.50 -0.37 4.56
C SER A 17 13.25 -0.60 3.70
N THR A 18 13.24 -1.68 2.92
CA THR A 18 12.06 -2.08 2.16
C THR A 18 10.99 -2.61 3.13
N PRO A 19 9.69 -2.59 2.76
CA PRO A 19 8.64 -3.15 3.60
C PRO A 19 8.86 -4.64 3.90
N GLU A 20 9.43 -5.42 2.97
CA GLU A 20 9.80 -6.82 3.18
C GLU A 20 10.93 -6.99 4.20
N GLU A 21 11.90 -6.06 4.22
CA GLU A 21 13.02 -6.05 5.18
C GLU A 21 12.58 -5.63 6.60
N MET A 22 11.53 -4.81 6.70
CA MET A 22 10.91 -4.49 7.99
C MET A 22 10.11 -5.67 8.55
N LEU A 23 9.41 -6.42 7.71
CA LEU A 23 8.65 -7.61 8.09
C LEU A 23 9.57 -8.76 8.53
N SER A 24 10.68 -8.95 7.82
CA SER A 24 11.69 -9.98 8.14
C SER A 24 12.59 -9.61 9.33
N GLY A 25 12.48 -8.39 9.86
CA GLY A 25 13.25 -7.95 11.02
C GLY A 25 14.75 -7.84 10.79
N SER A 26 15.23 -7.97 9.54
CA SER A 26 16.63 -7.80 9.15
C SER A 26 17.02 -6.33 8.93
N SER A 27 16.07 -5.41 9.10
CA SER A 27 16.32 -3.98 8.98
C SER A 27 17.51 -3.55 9.85
N SER A 28 18.31 -2.59 9.38
CA SER A 28 19.49 -2.03 10.06
C SER A 28 19.16 -1.24 11.35
N ARG A 29 17.94 -1.39 11.89
CA ARG A 29 17.49 -0.77 13.13
C ARG A 29 18.06 -1.56 14.33
N PRO A 30 18.68 -0.90 15.33
CA PRO A 30 19.23 -1.60 16.49
C PRO A 30 18.13 -2.30 17.29
N ARG A 31 18.39 -3.55 17.70
CA ARG A 31 17.49 -4.43 18.47
C ARG A 31 16.98 -3.83 19.80
N THR A 32 17.60 -2.76 20.30
CA THR A 32 17.20 -2.03 21.51
C THR A 32 16.05 -1.05 21.28
N PHE A 33 15.73 -0.72 20.03
CA PHE A 33 14.64 0.20 19.65
C PHE A 33 13.35 -0.55 19.28
N LYS A 34 13.05 -1.63 20.03
CA LYS A 34 11.73 -2.27 19.98
C LYS A 34 10.72 -1.28 20.54
N LYS A 35 9.85 -0.76 19.68
CA LYS A 35 8.55 -0.27 20.15
C LYS A 35 7.75 -1.53 20.46
N ASP A 36 7.25 -1.66 21.67
CA ASP A 36 6.21 -2.62 22.01
C ASP A 36 4.98 -2.26 21.16
N LYS A 37 4.95 -2.82 19.95
CA LYS A 37 3.82 -2.74 19.04
C LYS A 37 2.96 -3.93 19.40
N ALA A 38 1.87 -3.62 20.09
CA ALA A 38 0.78 -4.53 20.43
C ALA A 38 0.55 -5.57 19.33
N GLU A 39 0.40 -6.82 19.79
CA GLU A 39 -0.09 -7.96 19.02
C GLU A 39 -1.18 -7.52 18.04
N PHE A 40 -0.87 -7.63 16.75
CA PHE A 40 -1.87 -8.02 15.77
C PHE A 40 -1.26 -9.21 15.06
N GLU A 41 -1.25 -10.32 15.80
CA GLU A 41 -0.87 -11.62 15.32
C GLU A 41 -1.86 -12.04 14.23
N ALA A 42 -1.30 -12.58 13.15
CA ALA A 42 -2.05 -13.16 12.06
C ALA A 42 -2.73 -14.46 12.54
N GLU A 43 -4.04 -14.43 12.76
CA GLU A 43 -4.82 -15.66 12.79
C GLU A 43 -5.35 -15.99 11.39
N LYS A 44 -4.91 -17.16 10.91
CA LYS A 44 -5.42 -17.87 9.74
C LYS A 44 -6.95 -18.03 9.78
N PRO A 45 -7.64 -18.06 8.61
CA PRO A 45 -8.98 -18.62 8.55
C PRO A 45 -8.87 -20.16 8.60
N ARG A 46 -9.50 -20.77 9.60
CA ARG A 46 -9.88 -22.19 9.56
C ARG A 46 -11.40 -22.24 9.64
N GLU A 47 -11.99 -22.84 8.62
CA GLU A 47 -13.42 -23.15 8.52
C GLU A 47 -13.82 -24.22 9.56
N GLU A 48 -15.13 -24.25 9.82
CA GLU A 48 -15.94 -25.41 10.28
C GLU A 48 -15.99 -25.68 11.80
N SER A 49 -17.09 -25.31 12.47
CA SER A 49 -18.28 -26.17 12.65
C SER A 49 -19.39 -25.42 13.42
N GLU A 50 -20.63 -25.78 13.12
CA GLU A 50 -21.85 -25.44 13.84
C GLU A 50 -21.78 -25.91 15.31
N GLU A 51 -22.37 -25.13 16.23
CA GLU A 51 -23.44 -25.62 17.12
C GLU A 51 -23.96 -24.48 18.03
N GLU A 52 -25.28 -24.53 18.17
CA GLU A 52 -26.20 -23.67 18.88
C GLU A 52 -26.05 -23.84 20.41
N SER A 53 -26.03 -22.74 21.16
CA SER A 53 -26.45 -22.73 22.57
C SER A 53 -26.75 -21.31 23.00
N GLU A 54 -28.05 -21.02 23.04
CA GLU A 54 -28.64 -19.93 23.80
C GLU A 54 -28.42 -20.20 25.29
N GLU A 55 -27.68 -19.36 25.99
CA GLU A 55 -27.87 -19.17 27.43
C GLU A 55 -27.88 -17.67 27.74
N GLU A 56 -29.09 -17.22 28.07
CA GLU A 56 -29.36 -15.95 28.72
C GLU A 56 -28.71 -15.96 30.11
N SER A 57 -27.84 -15.00 30.40
CA SER A 57 -27.49 -14.66 31.78
C SER A 57 -27.18 -13.18 31.86
N ASP A 58 -28.24 -12.42 32.13
CA ASP A 58 -28.18 -11.13 32.81
C ASP A 58 -27.56 -11.38 34.19
N ASP A 59 -26.33 -10.91 34.44
CA ASP A 59 -25.94 -10.55 35.80
C ASP A 59 -24.75 -9.56 35.82
N GLU A 60 -25.13 -8.35 36.18
CA GLU A 60 -24.46 -7.40 37.05
C GLU A 60 -22.93 -7.53 37.29
N GLN A 61 -22.26 -6.46 36.87
CA GLN A 61 -21.21 -5.75 37.60
C GLN A 61 -19.94 -6.53 37.98
N ASN A 62 -18.83 -6.02 37.45
CA ASN A 62 -17.44 -6.31 37.83
C ASN A 62 -16.76 -7.42 37.02
N ASP A 63 -16.59 -7.15 35.72
CA ASP A 63 -15.43 -7.66 34.98
C ASP A 63 -14.17 -7.23 35.75
N LYS A 64 -13.61 -8.18 36.48
CA LYS A 64 -12.40 -8.05 37.28
C LYS A 64 -11.28 -7.52 36.38
N ARG A 65 -11.08 -6.20 36.39
CA ARG A 65 -10.01 -5.56 35.63
C ARG A 65 -8.69 -6.14 36.15
N LYS A 66 -7.95 -6.82 35.27
CA LYS A 66 -6.70 -7.49 35.64
C LYS A 66 -5.66 -6.43 36.03
N GLY A 67 -5.05 -6.60 37.20
CA GLY A 67 -3.90 -5.79 37.66
C GLY A 67 -4.28 -4.50 38.42
N THR A 68 -3.41 -3.49 38.35
CA THR A 68 -3.52 -2.21 39.09
C THR A 68 -4.62 -1.27 38.56
N GLN A 69 -5.29 -1.64 37.47
CA GLN A 69 -6.34 -0.85 36.82
C GLN A 69 -7.62 -0.68 37.65
N GLY A 70 -7.81 -1.51 38.69
CA GLY A 70 -8.90 -1.35 39.66
C GLY A 70 -8.56 -0.42 40.83
N LEU A 71 -7.28 -0.06 41.01
CA LEU A 71 -6.81 0.77 42.13
C LEU A 71 -6.71 2.26 41.76
N ILE A 72 -6.71 2.58 40.46
CA ILE A 72 -6.65 3.96 39.97
C ILE A 72 -8.07 4.42 39.66
N GLU A 73 -8.56 5.39 40.43
CA GLU A 73 -9.85 6.05 40.21
C GLU A 73 -9.78 6.88 38.92
N ILE A 74 -10.53 6.48 37.89
CA ILE A 74 -10.60 7.23 36.63
C ILE A 74 -11.57 8.39 36.80
N GLU A 75 -11.09 9.51 37.33
CA GLU A 75 -11.83 10.78 37.43
C GLU A 75 -11.82 11.54 36.08
N ASN A 76 -12.23 10.89 35.00
CA ASN A 76 -12.39 11.60 33.73
C ASN A 76 -13.78 12.27 33.69
N PRO A 77 -13.87 13.61 33.71
CA PRO A 77 -15.15 14.33 33.71
C PRO A 77 -15.95 14.13 32.41
N ASN A 78 -15.31 13.64 31.33
CA ASN A 78 -15.95 13.25 30.08
C ASN A 78 -16.22 11.73 29.99
N LEU A 79 -16.10 10.98 31.09
CA LEU A 79 -16.44 9.56 31.12
C LEU A 79 -17.97 9.39 31.09
N VAL A 80 -18.54 9.54 29.89
CA VAL A 80 -19.96 9.31 29.65
C VAL A 80 -20.21 7.81 29.81
N LYS A 81 -20.89 7.42 30.89
CA LYS A 81 -21.37 6.04 31.08
C LYS A 81 -22.29 5.69 29.89
N PRO A 82 -22.08 4.55 29.22
CA PRO A 82 -22.94 4.17 28.10
C PRO A 82 -24.38 4.01 28.61
N LYS A 83 -25.31 4.77 28.05
CA LYS A 83 -26.75 4.61 28.33
C LYS A 83 -27.27 3.52 27.40
N THR A 84 -27.79 2.44 27.98
CA THR A 84 -28.44 1.34 27.25
C THR A 84 -29.77 1.84 26.67
N MET A 85 -29.77 2.23 25.40
CA MET A 85 -31.00 2.56 24.68
C MET A 85 -31.67 1.26 24.22
N LYS A 86 -33.00 1.20 24.31
CA LYS A 86 -33.76 0.03 23.85
C LYS A 86 -33.85 0.06 22.32
N ALA A 87 -33.67 -1.09 21.68
CA ALA A 87 -33.70 -1.22 20.22
C ALA A 87 -34.99 -0.70 19.55
N LYS A 88 -36.07 -0.55 20.32
CA LYS A 88 -37.36 -0.01 19.89
C LYS A 88 -37.37 1.51 19.66
N ASP A 89 -36.43 2.25 20.24
CA ASP A 89 -36.32 3.72 20.12
C ASP A 89 -35.41 4.15 18.96
N ILE A 90 -34.71 3.19 18.32
CA ILE A 90 -33.96 3.43 17.09
C ILE A 90 -34.96 3.38 15.94
N GLY A 91 -35.55 4.53 15.62
CA GLY A 91 -36.54 4.68 14.56
C GLY A 91 -35.94 4.45 13.16
N ILE A 92 -35.75 3.19 12.77
CA ILE A 92 -35.24 2.76 11.45
C ILE A 92 -36.17 3.20 10.30
N GLY A 93 -37.44 3.54 10.58
CA GLY A 93 -38.46 3.88 9.59
C GLY A 93 -38.74 5.37 9.38
N LYS A 94 -38.13 6.27 10.16
CA LYS A 94 -38.22 7.71 9.87
C LYS A 94 -36.99 8.04 9.04
N THR A 95 -37.16 8.20 7.73
CA THR A 95 -36.23 9.02 6.95
C THR A 95 -36.27 10.40 7.59
N THR A 96 -35.41 10.62 8.58
CA THR A 96 -35.11 11.94 9.08
C THR A 96 -34.75 12.70 7.82
N GLU A 97 -35.57 13.67 7.45
CA GLU A 97 -35.28 14.55 6.34
C GLU A 97 -33.91 15.13 6.65
N LEU A 98 -32.88 14.55 6.03
CA LEU A 98 -31.49 14.93 6.24
C LEU A 98 -31.48 16.45 6.22
N SER A 99 -30.98 17.04 7.30
CA SER A 99 -30.96 18.49 7.46
C SER A 99 -30.45 19.10 6.15
N ARG A 100 -30.96 20.27 5.72
CA ARG A 100 -30.52 20.89 4.45
C ARG A 100 -28.98 20.87 4.31
N ARG A 101 -28.28 21.03 5.43
CA ARG A 101 -26.82 20.89 5.55
C ARG A 101 -26.28 19.49 5.22
N GLU A 102 -26.89 18.45 5.76
CA GLU A 102 -26.47 17.05 5.53
C GLU A 102 -26.71 16.62 4.08
N ARG A 103 -27.78 17.10 3.43
CA ARG A 103 -28.02 16.83 2.00
C ARG A 103 -26.94 17.45 1.13
N GLU A 104 -26.59 18.70 1.38
CA GLU A 104 -25.50 19.40 0.67
C GLU A 104 -24.14 18.74 0.92
N GLU A 105 -23.87 18.29 2.14
CA GLU A 105 -22.62 17.57 2.45
C GLU A 105 -22.53 16.23 1.74
N ILE A 106 -23.63 15.46 1.69
CA ILE A 106 -23.68 14.18 0.96
C ILE A 106 -23.57 14.40 -0.54
N GLU A 107 -24.19 15.43 -1.10
CA GLU A 107 -24.05 15.77 -2.52
C GLU A 107 -22.63 16.21 -2.86
N LYS A 108 -21.98 16.97 -1.97
CA LYS A 108 -20.57 17.36 -2.12
C LYS A 108 -19.65 16.15 -2.07
N GLN A 109 -19.88 15.22 -1.15
CA GLN A 109 -19.15 13.96 -1.07
C GLN A 109 -19.35 13.13 -2.35
N LYS A 110 -20.59 12.92 -2.78
CA LYS A 110 -20.92 12.20 -4.02
C LYS A 110 -20.30 12.86 -5.25
N ALA A 111 -20.31 14.19 -5.34
CA ALA A 111 -19.69 14.92 -6.44
C ALA A 111 -18.17 14.75 -6.45
N HIS A 112 -17.53 14.79 -5.27
CA HIS A 112 -16.11 14.53 -5.13
C HIS A 112 -15.75 13.10 -5.52
N GLU A 113 -16.48 12.11 -5.02
CA GLU A 113 -16.31 10.69 -5.40
C GLU A 113 -16.49 10.48 -6.90
N ARG A 114 -17.50 11.12 -7.50
CA ARG A 114 -17.75 11.01 -8.93
C ARG A 114 -16.61 11.64 -9.75
N TYR A 115 -16.07 12.77 -9.29
CA TYR A 115 -14.89 13.40 -9.88
C TYR A 115 -13.65 12.50 -9.77
N MET A 116 -13.38 11.94 -8.58
CA MET A 116 -12.29 10.99 -8.37
C MET A 116 -12.44 9.76 -9.27
N ARG A 117 -13.64 9.19 -9.35
CA ARG A 117 -13.95 8.06 -10.23
C ARG A 117 -13.76 8.40 -11.72
N LEU A 118 -14.11 9.60 -12.15
CA LEU A 118 -13.88 10.07 -13.53
C LEU A 118 -12.38 10.25 -13.83
N GLN A 119 -11.61 10.71 -12.85
CA GLN A 119 -10.15 10.83 -12.94
C GLN A 119 -9.49 9.45 -13.06
N GLU A 120 -9.89 8.50 -12.21
CA GLU A 120 -9.44 7.10 -12.26
C GLU A 120 -9.78 6.41 -13.58
N GLN A 121 -10.98 6.68 -14.11
CA GLN A 121 -11.41 6.20 -15.43
C GLN A 121 -10.65 6.86 -16.59
N GLY A 122 -9.83 7.87 -16.33
CA GLY A 122 -9.10 8.58 -17.39
C GLY A 122 -10.00 9.46 -18.25
N LYS A 123 -11.21 9.81 -17.80
CA LYS A 123 -12.18 10.55 -18.61
C LYS A 123 -11.98 12.06 -18.54
N THR A 124 -11.33 12.57 -17.50
CA THR A 124 -10.95 13.98 -17.39
C THR A 124 -9.83 14.30 -18.40
N GLU A 125 -9.81 15.53 -18.92
CA GLU A 125 -8.80 15.94 -19.93
C GLU A 125 -7.36 15.83 -19.40
N GLN A 126 -7.17 16.07 -18.10
CA GLN A 126 -5.89 15.92 -17.43
C GLN A 126 -5.46 14.45 -17.42
N ALA A 127 -6.34 13.54 -17.01
CA ALA A 127 -6.02 12.12 -16.96
C ALA A 127 -5.78 11.53 -18.36
N ARG A 128 -6.48 12.00 -19.40
CA ARG A 128 -6.20 11.63 -20.80
C ARG A 128 -4.78 12.02 -21.21
N LYS A 129 -4.38 13.26 -20.96
CA LYS A 129 -3.02 13.75 -21.24
C LYS A 129 -1.96 12.96 -20.49
N ASP A 130 -2.22 12.60 -19.23
CA ASP A 130 -1.30 11.78 -18.43
C ASP A 130 -1.19 10.36 -18.98
N LEU A 131 -2.31 9.73 -19.38
CA LEU A 131 -2.29 8.43 -20.05
C LEU A 131 -1.53 8.48 -21.37
N ASP A 132 -1.74 9.50 -22.19
CA ASP A 132 -1.02 9.70 -23.46
C ASP A 132 0.48 9.91 -23.24
N ARG A 133 0.85 10.64 -22.19
CA ARG A 133 2.25 10.80 -21.78
C ARG A 133 2.85 9.46 -21.36
N LEU A 134 2.13 8.67 -20.57
CA LEU A 134 2.57 7.34 -20.13
C LEU A 134 2.69 6.36 -21.30
N THR A 135 1.75 6.36 -22.24
CA THR A 135 1.81 5.50 -23.44
C THR A 135 3.00 5.85 -24.31
N ARG A 136 3.31 7.14 -24.49
CA ARG A 136 4.53 7.59 -25.19
C ARG A 136 5.81 7.10 -24.52
N ILE A 137 5.90 7.18 -23.19
CA ILE A 137 7.07 6.67 -22.44
C ILE A 137 7.18 5.16 -22.57
N ARG A 138 6.07 4.42 -22.44
CA ARG A 138 6.05 2.96 -22.63
C ARG A 138 6.53 2.59 -24.02
N ARG A 139 6.06 3.29 -25.05
CA ARG A 139 6.50 3.10 -26.44
C ARG A 139 8.00 3.36 -26.60
N GLN A 140 8.50 4.48 -26.11
CA GLN A 140 9.94 4.79 -26.17
C GLN A 140 10.79 3.74 -25.45
N ARG A 141 10.34 3.25 -24.29
CA ARG A 141 11.03 2.19 -23.55
C ARG A 141 11.01 0.87 -24.31
N ALA A 142 9.87 0.50 -24.90
CA ALA A 142 9.74 -0.71 -25.70
C ALA A 142 10.61 -0.64 -26.97
N GLU A 143 10.60 0.48 -27.69
CA GLU A 143 11.44 0.72 -28.87
C GLU A 143 12.93 0.71 -28.50
N ALA A 144 13.34 1.36 -27.40
CA ALA A 144 14.72 1.32 -26.93
C ALA A 144 15.16 -0.08 -26.44
N ALA A 145 14.25 -0.89 -25.90
CA ALA A 145 14.53 -2.27 -25.52
C ALA A 145 14.66 -3.16 -26.75
N LYS A 146 13.77 -3.01 -27.74
CA LYS A 146 13.84 -3.71 -29.03
C LYS A 146 15.14 -3.38 -29.76
N LYS A 147 15.49 -2.09 -29.90
CA LYS A 147 16.74 -1.65 -30.53
C LYS A 147 17.97 -2.22 -29.83
N ARG A 148 18.01 -2.20 -28.49
CA ARG A 148 19.11 -2.82 -27.72
C ARG A 148 19.17 -4.35 -27.92
N ASN A 149 18.03 -5.03 -28.05
CA ASN A 149 18.00 -6.46 -28.29
C ASN A 149 18.46 -6.81 -29.72
N GLU A 150 18.07 -6.02 -30.71
CA GLU A 150 18.51 -6.16 -32.10
C GLU A 150 20.01 -5.88 -32.25
N GLU A 151 20.54 -4.83 -31.62
CA GLU A 151 21.98 -4.56 -31.59
C GLU A 151 22.75 -5.69 -30.88
N LYS A 152 22.24 -6.20 -29.75
CA LYS A 152 22.85 -7.35 -29.07
C LYS A 152 22.80 -8.62 -29.91
N ALA A 153 21.67 -8.89 -30.58
CA ALA A 153 21.54 -10.04 -31.46
C ALA A 153 22.47 -9.90 -32.67
N GLY A 154 22.52 -8.73 -33.30
CA GLY A 154 23.45 -8.43 -34.40
C GLY A 154 24.92 -8.56 -34.00
N ASN A 155 25.29 -8.03 -32.83
CA ASN A 155 26.65 -8.17 -32.29
C ASN A 155 26.99 -9.62 -31.96
N ASN A 156 26.07 -10.37 -31.34
CA ASN A 156 26.26 -11.80 -31.07
C ASN A 156 26.37 -12.62 -32.36
N LEU A 157 25.56 -12.31 -33.38
CA LEU A 157 25.65 -12.94 -34.70
C LEU A 157 26.98 -12.61 -35.39
N LEU A 158 27.46 -11.38 -35.30
CA LEU A 158 28.77 -10.97 -35.81
C LEU A 158 29.93 -11.70 -35.10
N ILE A 159 29.87 -11.81 -33.77
CA ILE A 159 30.87 -12.55 -32.99
C ILE A 159 30.84 -14.04 -33.37
N ASN A 160 29.65 -14.66 -33.44
CA ASN A 160 29.50 -16.06 -33.84
C ASN A 160 30.00 -16.30 -35.27
N PHE A 161 29.69 -15.40 -36.20
CA PHE A 161 30.15 -15.48 -37.57
C PHE A 161 31.68 -15.37 -37.67
N ASN A 162 32.29 -14.41 -36.96
CA ASN A 162 33.74 -14.27 -36.91
C ASN A 162 34.43 -15.48 -36.26
N CYS A 163 33.87 -16.03 -35.17
CA CYS A 163 34.40 -17.25 -34.56
C CYS A 163 34.29 -18.46 -35.51
N PHE A 164 33.18 -18.59 -36.25
CA PHE A 164 33.01 -19.65 -37.24
C PHE A 164 33.98 -19.52 -38.42
N ALA A 165 34.13 -18.31 -38.95
CA ALA A 165 35.09 -18.02 -40.02
C ALA A 165 36.54 -18.32 -39.59
N PHE A 166 36.92 -17.90 -38.38
CA PHE A 166 38.25 -18.18 -37.83
C PHE A 166 38.50 -19.68 -37.62
N ARG A 167 37.50 -20.42 -37.12
CA ARG A 167 37.61 -21.89 -36.94
C ARG A 167 37.74 -22.61 -38.28
N SER A 168 37.01 -22.17 -39.29
CA SER A 168 37.04 -22.74 -40.64
C SER A 168 38.40 -22.52 -41.32
N THR A 169 38.93 -21.30 -41.30
CA THR A 169 40.25 -21.00 -41.88
C THR A 169 41.39 -21.70 -41.14
N SER A 170 41.27 -21.86 -39.82
CA SER A 170 42.24 -22.61 -39.01
C SER A 170 42.29 -24.11 -39.35
N ASN A 171 41.14 -24.71 -39.67
CA ASN A 171 41.03 -26.13 -40.05
C ASN A 171 41.48 -26.41 -41.50
N ILE A 172 41.52 -25.39 -42.36
CA ILE A 172 41.97 -25.51 -43.76
C ILE A 172 43.50 -25.35 -43.87
N LEU A 173 44.14 -24.79 -42.84
CA LEU A 173 45.59 -24.57 -42.79
C LEU A 173 46.40 -25.69 -42.08
N CYS A 174 45.76 -26.77 -41.64
CA CYS A 174 46.41 -28.00 -41.17
C CYS A 174 46.20 -29.12 -42.17
#